data_AF-A0A542ZF60-F1
#
_entry.id   AF-A0A542ZF60-F1
#
_cell.length_a   1.000
_cell.length_b   1.000
_cell.length_c   1.000
_cell.angle_alpha   90.00
_cell.angle_beta   90.00
_cell.angle_gamma   90.00
#
_symmetry.space_group_name_H-M   'P 1'
#
loop_
_entity.id
_entity.type
_entity.pdbx_description
1 polymer ?
#
loop_
_entity_poly.entity_id
_entity_poly.type
_entity_poly.pdbx_seq_one_letter_code
_entity_poly.pdbx_strand_id
1 'polypeptide(L)'
;METFLPTLLGRTRVPSTAETITALVHSPELYALGDLLPERCAVGRPREHPGWSVLLYGALARHYRSGARAHAELHSPQVWSHVQTQAAHAARTLGVAAPSALAPPTWSTWVTARNRHLSTDDGLGRVAEVHLQEASALAHGLGLCLTTGGGSWSHPAKTRTAYGDGTLVTPMYRPPDALRQTLPDGSVQVFYPDPITGELLETPTRRYDPDAAEHHGKGGPAHATNYVAWHVRGSSYYQRVILTIGRVESPGREAETAVTLLGDIRRVLGDGLQAVVYDGAFRGVHIDHVMRHHGYVVISKPGTMTADELAPAAVRLPGGRAARSFPLGTWEHDTILGPCLHVLAAVNGAVSEIGLDESGDPVLLAQLARRQVKRPRRADGRFHFSVGYEVPCTADPFWVWVSPHADRADQDASRAEHVRVIAATDPDGQRIVGLRSDAESHHYLFKRTLLIGRAMSLGWRRGLLDQYCFALLNNALVHHRAGLAEPQYPHPWSALEPG
;
A
#
# COMPACT_ATOMS: atom_id res chain seq x y z
N MET A 1 -9.69 0.31 -41.27
CA MET A 1 -10.53 1.40 -40.73
C MET A 1 -11.78 0.75 -40.14
N GLU A 2 -11.60 0.06 -39.01
CA GLU A 2 -12.71 -0.55 -38.27
C GLU A 2 -13.10 0.41 -37.15
N THR A 3 -14.33 0.88 -37.25
CA THR A 3 -15.01 1.74 -36.29
C THR A 3 -15.17 0.97 -34.97
N PHE A 4 -14.24 1.20 -34.03
CA PHE A 4 -14.47 0.92 -32.62
C PHE A 4 -15.67 1.77 -32.18
N LEU A 5 -16.84 1.14 -32.09
CA LEU A 5 -17.95 1.68 -31.32
C LEU A 5 -17.43 1.90 -29.88
N PRO A 6 -17.50 3.12 -29.33
CA PRO A 6 -17.07 3.37 -27.97
C PRO A 6 -18.05 2.63 -27.06
N THR A 7 -17.63 1.48 -26.54
CA THR A 7 -18.35 0.80 -25.48
C THR A 7 -18.52 1.82 -24.37
N LEU A 8 -19.77 2.17 -24.07
CA LEU A 8 -20.21 2.86 -22.86
C LEU A 8 -19.92 1.95 -21.65
N LEU A 9 -18.66 1.58 -21.44
CA LEU A 9 -18.18 0.94 -20.23
C LEU A 9 -18.32 1.98 -19.12
N GLY A 10 -19.36 1.78 -18.32
CA GLY A 10 -19.94 2.77 -17.43
C GLY A 10 -18.89 3.53 -16.64
N ARG A 11 -18.93 4.86 -16.76
CA ARG A 11 -18.54 5.73 -15.65
C ARG A 11 -19.34 5.26 -14.44
N THR A 12 -18.75 4.41 -13.60
CA THR A 12 -19.48 3.83 -12.47
C THR A 12 -19.95 4.95 -11.56
N ARG A 13 -21.26 5.00 -11.34
CA ARG A 13 -21.91 5.98 -10.48
C ARG A 13 -21.34 5.88 -9.06
N VAL A 14 -21.24 7.03 -8.39
CA VAL A 14 -21.05 7.07 -6.93
C VAL A 14 -22.09 6.15 -6.30
N PRO A 15 -21.69 5.19 -5.45
CA PRO A 15 -22.63 4.21 -4.90
C PRO A 15 -23.74 4.93 -4.14
N SER A 16 -24.97 4.45 -4.31
CA SER A 16 -26.09 4.96 -3.51
C SER A 16 -25.93 4.55 -2.04
N THR A 17 -26.66 5.22 -1.14
CA THR A 17 -26.73 4.79 0.26
C THR A 17 -27.25 3.36 0.40
N ALA A 18 -28.29 2.99 -0.35
CA ALA A 18 -28.87 1.65 -0.32
C ALA A 18 -27.88 0.58 -0.83
N GLU A 19 -27.16 0.86 -1.91
CA GLU A 19 -26.08 0.00 -2.42
C GLU A 19 -24.96 -0.14 -1.39
N THR A 20 -24.54 0.97 -0.77
CA THR A 20 -23.47 0.96 0.24
C THR A 20 -23.85 0.13 1.47
N ILE A 21 -25.07 0.30 1.98
CA ILE A 21 -25.59 -0.49 3.10
C ILE A 21 -25.63 -1.97 2.71
N THR A 22 -26.19 -2.29 1.54
CA THR A 22 -26.30 -3.66 1.04
C THR A 22 -24.94 -4.31 0.91
N ALA A 23 -23.95 -3.59 0.37
CA ALA A 23 -22.59 -4.08 0.24
C ALA A 23 -21.95 -4.38 1.60
N LEU A 24 -22.07 -3.45 2.57
CA LEU A 24 -21.50 -3.61 3.91
C LEU A 24 -22.11 -4.80 4.66
N VAL A 25 -23.45 -4.89 4.70
CA VAL A 25 -24.11 -5.98 5.44
C VAL A 25 -23.96 -7.34 4.78
N HIS A 26 -23.63 -7.42 3.49
CA HIS A 26 -23.26 -8.69 2.84
C HIS A 26 -21.75 -8.98 2.88
N SER A 27 -20.96 -8.14 3.55
CA SER A 27 -19.53 -8.36 3.71
C SER A 27 -19.25 -9.32 4.87
N PRO A 28 -18.59 -10.47 4.64
CA PRO A 28 -18.13 -11.34 5.73
C PRO A 28 -17.23 -10.59 6.73
N GLU A 29 -16.39 -9.69 6.22
CA GLU A 29 -15.48 -8.84 6.99
C GLU A 29 -16.21 -7.99 8.05
N LEU A 30 -17.43 -7.53 7.77
CA LEU A 30 -18.22 -6.75 8.73
C LEU A 30 -18.55 -7.56 9.99
N TYR A 31 -18.90 -8.83 9.81
CA TYR A 31 -19.25 -9.72 10.91
C TYR A 31 -18.00 -10.17 11.66
N ALA A 32 -16.95 -10.56 10.95
CA ALA A 32 -15.68 -10.97 11.55
C ALA A 32 -15.06 -9.84 12.41
N LEU A 33 -15.09 -8.60 11.94
CA LEU A 33 -14.68 -7.44 12.74
C LEU A 33 -15.67 -7.13 13.87
N GLY A 34 -16.94 -7.42 13.68
CA GLY A 34 -17.98 -7.32 14.70
C GLY A 34 -17.71 -8.22 15.91
N ASP A 35 -17.20 -9.43 15.68
CA ASP A 35 -16.89 -10.43 16.73
C ASP A 35 -15.71 -10.02 17.63
N LEU A 36 -14.93 -9.01 17.22
CA LEU A 36 -13.90 -8.41 18.08
C LEU A 36 -14.51 -7.64 19.25
N LEU A 37 -15.78 -7.25 19.16
CA LEU A 37 -16.48 -6.56 20.23
C LEU A 37 -17.10 -7.57 21.20
N PRO A 38 -16.83 -7.48 22.51
CA PRO A 38 -17.38 -8.43 23.48
C PRO A 38 -18.91 -8.33 23.51
N GLU A 39 -19.59 -9.48 23.40
CA GLU A 39 -21.06 -9.59 23.47
C GLU A 39 -21.58 -9.35 24.90
N ARG A 40 -20.83 -9.83 25.91
CA ARG A 40 -21.15 -9.67 27.32
C ARG A 40 -19.89 -9.25 28.08
N CYS A 41 -19.97 -8.17 28.84
CA CYS A 41 -18.99 -7.91 29.89
C CYS A 41 -19.34 -8.79 31.10
N ALA A 42 -18.33 -9.34 31.79
CA ALA A 42 -18.52 -10.09 33.03
C ALA A 42 -19.24 -9.27 34.12
N VAL A 43 -19.21 -7.94 34.01
CA VAL A 43 -19.90 -6.99 34.89
C VAL A 43 -20.60 -5.93 34.03
N GLY A 44 -21.86 -5.62 34.34
CA GLY A 44 -22.64 -4.57 33.69
C GLY A 44 -23.80 -5.06 32.81
N ARG A 45 -24.55 -4.11 32.23
CA ARG A 45 -25.69 -4.39 31.35
C ARG A 45 -25.18 -5.01 30.03
N PRO A 46 -25.81 -6.10 29.53
CA PRO A 46 -25.53 -6.64 28.20
C PRO A 46 -25.61 -5.56 27.13
N ARG A 47 -24.78 -5.66 26.08
CA ARG A 47 -24.82 -4.69 24.99
C ARG A 47 -26.14 -4.82 24.24
N GLU A 48 -26.74 -3.67 23.98
CA GLU A 48 -28.00 -3.56 23.25
C GLU A 48 -27.84 -3.77 21.74
N HIS A 49 -26.64 -3.52 21.20
CA HIS A 49 -26.37 -3.61 19.77
C HIS A 49 -25.28 -4.66 19.46
N PRO A 50 -25.50 -5.55 18.48
CA PRO A 50 -24.50 -6.52 18.06
C PRO A 50 -23.30 -5.84 17.39
N GLY A 51 -22.13 -6.48 17.47
CA GLY A 51 -20.86 -5.91 17.01
C GLY A 51 -20.88 -5.44 15.55
N TRP A 52 -21.42 -6.27 14.64
CA TRP A 52 -21.54 -5.93 13.21
C TRP A 52 -22.28 -4.61 12.97
N SER A 53 -23.34 -4.34 13.73
CA SER A 53 -24.12 -3.10 13.59
C SER A 53 -23.31 -1.88 14.04
N VAL A 54 -22.50 -2.04 15.09
CA VAL A 54 -21.62 -0.98 15.59
C VAL A 54 -20.49 -0.68 14.59
N LEU A 55 -19.92 -1.69 13.94
CA LEU A 55 -18.92 -1.51 12.87
C LEU A 55 -19.53 -0.90 11.61
N LEU A 56 -20.78 -1.26 11.27
CA LEU A 56 -21.54 -0.66 10.17
C LEU A 56 -21.65 0.86 10.36
N TYR A 57 -21.90 1.33 11.59
CA TYR A 57 -21.89 2.76 11.92
C TYR A 57 -20.54 3.41 11.58
N GLY A 58 -19.42 2.80 11.98
CA GLY A 58 -18.07 3.31 11.71
C GLY A 58 -17.77 3.43 10.21
N ALA A 59 -18.12 2.42 9.43
CA ALA A 59 -17.98 2.43 7.97
C ALA A 59 -18.88 3.48 7.29
N LEU A 60 -20.15 3.58 7.72
CA LEU A 60 -21.08 4.59 7.19
C LEU A 60 -20.66 6.02 7.55
N ALA A 61 -20.05 6.24 8.72
CA ALA A 61 -19.47 7.52 9.07
C ALA A 61 -18.38 7.96 8.07
N ARG A 62 -17.68 7.02 7.42
CA ARG A 62 -16.77 7.30 6.30
C ARG A 62 -17.53 7.68 5.02
N HIS A 63 -18.56 6.91 4.68
CA HIS A 63 -19.39 7.20 3.50
C HIS A 63 -20.02 8.60 3.58
N TYR A 64 -20.59 8.95 4.73
CA TYR A 64 -21.25 10.24 4.96
C TYR A 64 -20.31 11.38 5.33
N ARG A 65 -19.02 11.08 5.58
CA ARG A 65 -18.00 12.06 6.04
C ARG A 65 -18.38 12.73 7.37
N SER A 66 -19.23 12.09 8.18
CA SER A 66 -19.77 12.62 9.43
C SER A 66 -20.45 11.53 10.24
N GLY A 67 -20.06 11.39 11.51
CA GLY A 67 -20.75 10.53 12.48
C GLY A 67 -22.18 11.02 12.76
N ALA A 68 -22.38 12.34 12.90
CA ALA A 68 -23.72 12.89 13.14
C ALA A 68 -24.69 12.59 11.99
N ARG A 69 -24.21 12.65 10.74
CA ARG A 69 -25.02 12.24 9.59
C ARG A 69 -25.29 10.74 9.57
N ALA A 70 -24.28 9.90 9.82
CA ALA A 70 -24.47 8.46 9.93
C ALA A 70 -25.52 8.08 11.00
N HIS A 71 -25.51 8.78 12.14
CA HIS A 71 -26.52 8.63 13.18
C HIS A 71 -27.92 8.96 12.67
N ALA A 72 -28.11 10.15 12.10
CA ALA A 72 -29.41 10.59 11.60
C ALA A 72 -29.97 9.65 10.53
N GLU A 73 -29.12 9.22 9.59
CA GLU A 73 -29.51 8.31 8.51
C GLU A 73 -29.88 6.92 9.07
N LEU A 74 -29.09 6.34 9.97
CA LEU A 74 -29.41 5.05 10.59
C LEU A 74 -30.65 5.10 11.48
N HIS A 75 -31.02 6.26 12.03
CA HIS A 75 -32.24 6.43 12.83
C HIS A 75 -33.48 6.76 11.99
N SER A 76 -33.34 6.88 10.66
CA SER A 76 -34.50 6.87 9.76
C SER A 76 -35.14 5.47 9.78
N PRO A 77 -36.47 5.35 10.05
CA PRO A 77 -37.16 4.06 10.04
C PRO A 77 -37.02 3.31 8.72
N GLN A 78 -37.00 4.03 7.59
CA GLN A 78 -36.86 3.44 6.26
C GLN A 78 -35.47 2.85 6.05
N VAL A 79 -34.42 3.58 6.43
CA VAL A 79 -33.03 3.13 6.30
C VAL A 79 -32.77 1.95 7.23
N TRP A 80 -33.23 2.01 8.48
CA TRP A 80 -33.04 0.91 9.43
C TRP A 80 -33.79 -0.35 9.03
N SER A 81 -35.03 -0.22 8.53
CA SER A 81 -35.79 -1.35 8.00
C SER A 81 -35.06 -2.01 6.81
N HIS A 82 -34.44 -1.21 5.94
CA HIS A 82 -33.58 -1.72 4.87
C HIS A 82 -32.36 -2.46 5.43
N VAL A 83 -31.65 -1.88 6.39
CA VAL A 83 -30.49 -2.53 7.07
C VAL A 83 -30.91 -3.88 7.66
N GLN A 84 -32.02 -3.94 8.40
CA GLN A 84 -32.50 -5.18 9.03
C GLN A 84 -32.87 -6.24 7.97
N THR A 85 -33.55 -5.83 6.90
CA THR A 85 -33.92 -6.73 5.80
C THR A 85 -32.68 -7.33 5.14
N GLN A 86 -31.70 -6.49 4.80
CA GLN A 86 -30.47 -6.92 4.16
C GLN A 86 -29.60 -7.76 5.10
N ALA A 87 -29.51 -7.39 6.38
CA ALA A 87 -28.76 -8.17 7.38
C ALA A 87 -29.39 -9.56 7.61
N ALA A 88 -30.72 -9.67 7.64
CA ALA A 88 -31.40 -10.96 7.74
C ALA A 88 -31.16 -11.84 6.50
N HIS A 89 -31.07 -11.23 5.31
CA HIS A 89 -30.71 -11.95 4.09
C HIS A 89 -29.25 -12.42 4.14
N ALA A 90 -28.32 -11.52 4.46
CA ALA A 90 -26.90 -11.81 4.59
C ALA A 90 -26.63 -12.92 5.60
N ALA A 91 -27.32 -12.93 6.75
CA ALA A 91 -27.23 -13.98 7.77
C ALA A 91 -27.44 -15.38 7.19
N ARG A 92 -28.49 -15.53 6.36
CA ARG A 92 -28.82 -16.81 5.72
C ARG A 92 -27.78 -17.20 4.68
N THR A 93 -27.32 -16.23 3.88
CA THR A 93 -26.36 -16.48 2.79
C THR A 93 -24.96 -16.81 3.33
N LEU A 94 -24.53 -16.12 4.39
CA LEU A 94 -23.21 -16.28 5.00
C LEU A 94 -23.16 -17.39 6.06
N GLY A 95 -24.32 -17.94 6.46
CA GLY A 95 -24.41 -18.92 7.53
C GLY A 95 -24.00 -18.38 8.91
N VAL A 96 -24.05 -17.06 9.10
CA VAL A 96 -23.74 -16.43 10.39
C VAL A 96 -25.02 -16.25 11.21
N ALA A 97 -24.91 -16.46 12.52
CA ALA A 97 -25.99 -16.09 13.44
C ALA A 97 -26.06 -14.56 13.49
N ALA A 98 -26.86 -13.91 12.64
CA ALA A 98 -27.03 -12.47 12.76
C ALA A 98 -27.91 -12.18 13.98
N PRO A 99 -27.35 -11.62 15.07
CA PRO A 99 -28.17 -11.24 16.20
C PRO A 99 -29.10 -10.12 15.74
N SER A 100 -30.37 -10.20 16.11
CA SER A 100 -31.34 -9.17 15.75
C SER A 100 -30.92 -7.84 16.39
N ALA A 101 -30.45 -6.89 15.59
CA ALA A 101 -30.30 -5.52 16.04
C ALA A 101 -31.69 -4.89 16.12
N LEU A 102 -32.27 -4.83 17.32
CA LEU A 102 -33.63 -4.31 17.53
C LEU A 102 -33.73 -2.80 17.23
N ALA A 103 -32.63 -2.06 17.47
CA ALA A 103 -32.53 -0.62 17.23
C ALA A 103 -31.17 -0.26 16.61
N PRO A 104 -31.11 0.85 15.84
CA PRO A 104 -29.86 1.32 15.26
C PRO A 104 -28.85 1.73 16.35
N PRO A 105 -27.55 1.49 16.12
CA PRO A 105 -26.52 1.94 17.06
C PRO A 105 -26.43 3.46 17.11
N THR A 106 -26.21 3.99 18.31
CA THR A 106 -26.02 5.42 18.54
C THR A 106 -24.56 5.85 18.38
N TRP A 107 -24.33 7.16 18.30
CA TRP A 107 -22.96 7.71 18.35
C TRP A 107 -22.22 7.30 19.63
N SER A 108 -22.89 7.30 20.78
CA SER A 108 -22.26 6.91 22.05
C SER A 108 -21.88 5.43 22.09
N THR A 109 -22.69 4.56 21.48
CA THR A 109 -22.36 3.14 21.29
C THR A 109 -21.09 2.98 20.46
N TRP A 110 -21.00 3.67 19.31
CA TRP A 110 -19.81 3.66 18.46
C TRP A 110 -18.58 4.20 19.18
N VAL A 111 -18.68 5.35 19.84
CA VAL A 111 -17.55 5.97 20.55
C VAL A 111 -17.04 5.07 21.67
N THR A 112 -17.94 4.43 22.43
CA THR A 112 -17.57 3.47 23.47
C THR A 112 -16.84 2.27 22.87
N ALA A 113 -17.38 1.68 21.79
CA ALA A 113 -16.76 0.54 21.10
C ALA A 113 -15.37 0.88 20.58
N ARG A 114 -15.26 1.98 19.83
CA ARG A 114 -14.00 2.50 19.30
C ARG A 114 -12.99 2.71 20.42
N ASN A 115 -13.34 3.51 21.43
CA ASN A 115 -12.36 3.98 22.40
C ASN A 115 -11.94 2.89 23.40
N ARG A 116 -12.83 1.97 23.77
CA ARG A 116 -12.54 0.96 24.80
C ARG A 116 -12.02 -0.36 24.24
N HIS A 117 -12.31 -0.68 22.98
CA HIS A 117 -12.01 -1.99 22.42
C HIS A 117 -11.18 -1.92 21.14
N LEU A 118 -11.54 -1.05 20.19
CA LEU A 118 -10.95 -1.12 18.83
C LEU A 118 -9.72 -0.21 18.64
N SER A 119 -9.64 0.91 19.36
CA SER A 119 -8.52 1.87 19.28
C SER A 119 -7.53 1.69 20.44
N THR A 120 -7.35 0.46 20.91
CA THR A 120 -6.24 0.03 21.78
C THR A 120 -5.17 -0.65 20.93
N ASP A 121 -3.97 -0.87 21.46
CA ASP A 121 -2.92 -1.56 20.69
C ASP A 121 -3.31 -3.01 20.36
N ASP A 122 -3.89 -3.74 21.33
CA ASP A 122 -4.47 -5.07 21.12
C ASP A 122 -5.63 -5.04 20.10
N GLY A 123 -6.56 -4.09 20.27
CA GLY A 123 -7.72 -3.96 19.39
C GLY A 123 -7.32 -3.68 17.94
N LEU A 124 -6.36 -2.79 17.72
CA LEU A 124 -5.85 -2.46 16.39
C LEU A 124 -5.08 -3.64 15.79
N GLY A 125 -4.29 -4.38 16.58
CA GLY A 125 -3.62 -5.59 16.14
C GLY A 125 -4.61 -6.64 15.64
N ARG A 126 -5.68 -6.90 16.42
CA ARG A 126 -6.75 -7.84 16.05
C ARG A 126 -7.56 -7.37 14.84
N VAL A 127 -7.87 -6.07 14.76
CA VAL A 127 -8.54 -5.49 13.57
C VAL A 127 -7.67 -5.70 12.32
N ALA A 128 -6.37 -5.41 12.40
CA ALA A 128 -5.45 -5.59 11.28
C ALA A 128 -5.34 -7.05 10.83
N GLU A 129 -5.29 -7.98 11.78
CA GLU A 129 -5.25 -9.42 11.51
C GLU A 129 -6.53 -9.90 10.80
N VAL A 130 -7.71 -9.63 11.38
CA VAL A 130 -8.99 -10.02 10.80
C VAL A 130 -9.19 -9.38 9.43
N HIS A 131 -8.91 -8.08 9.32
CA HIS A 131 -8.98 -7.36 8.05
C HIS A 131 -8.12 -8.02 6.97
N LEU A 132 -6.85 -8.34 7.28
CA LEU A 132 -5.95 -8.96 6.31
C LEU A 132 -6.43 -10.33 5.86
N GLN A 133 -6.98 -11.15 6.77
CA GLN A 133 -7.53 -12.47 6.41
C GLN A 133 -8.72 -12.35 5.46
N GLU A 134 -9.70 -11.50 5.80
CA GLU A 134 -10.92 -11.30 5.01
C GLU A 134 -10.61 -10.62 3.66
N ALA A 135 -9.73 -9.63 3.65
CA ALA A 135 -9.26 -9.00 2.42
C ALA A 135 -8.50 -9.99 1.53
N SER A 136 -7.72 -10.91 2.11
CA SER A 136 -7.02 -11.96 1.36
C SER A 136 -8.00 -12.97 0.77
N ALA A 137 -9.03 -13.38 1.52
CA ALA A 137 -10.10 -14.24 1.02
C ALA A 137 -10.87 -13.57 -0.13
N LEU A 138 -11.21 -12.28 0.00
CA LEU A 138 -11.81 -11.50 -1.08
C LEU A 138 -10.89 -11.44 -2.30
N ALA A 139 -9.61 -11.15 -2.13
CA ALA A 139 -8.65 -11.12 -3.23
C ALA A 139 -8.59 -12.46 -3.98
N HIS A 140 -8.50 -13.59 -3.27
CA HIS A 140 -8.54 -14.92 -3.86
C HIS A 140 -9.86 -15.20 -4.60
N GLY A 141 -11.00 -14.82 -4.01
CA GLY A 141 -12.31 -14.96 -4.65
C GLY A 141 -12.45 -14.17 -5.96
N LEU A 142 -11.64 -13.12 -6.13
CA LEU A 142 -11.55 -12.34 -7.37
C LEU A 142 -10.48 -12.85 -8.35
N GLY A 143 -9.86 -14.00 -8.08
CA GLY A 143 -8.77 -14.56 -8.88
C GLY A 143 -7.43 -13.84 -8.73
N LEU A 144 -7.27 -13.03 -7.68
CA LEU A 144 -6.03 -12.31 -7.36
C LEU A 144 -5.22 -13.13 -6.36
N CYS A 145 -3.90 -12.90 -6.33
CA CYS A 145 -2.99 -13.52 -5.38
C CYS A 145 -2.98 -15.06 -5.40
N LEU A 146 -3.43 -15.69 -6.48
CA LEU A 146 -3.40 -17.14 -6.61
C LEU A 146 -1.99 -17.62 -6.93
N THR A 147 -1.50 -18.64 -6.22
CA THR A 147 -0.21 -19.28 -6.51
C THR A 147 -0.16 -19.89 -7.91
N THR A 148 -1.31 -20.35 -8.40
CA THR A 148 -1.57 -20.86 -9.76
C THR A 148 -1.95 -19.77 -10.75
N GLY A 149 -2.06 -18.51 -10.31
CA GLY A 149 -2.33 -17.38 -11.19
C GLY A 149 -1.18 -17.12 -12.18
N GLY A 150 -1.47 -16.41 -13.27
CA GLY A 150 -0.52 -16.18 -14.35
C GLY A 150 0.75 -15.41 -13.95
N GLY A 151 1.66 -15.25 -14.92
CA GLY A 151 2.94 -14.55 -14.74
C GLY A 151 4.04 -15.42 -14.16
N SER A 152 5.26 -14.91 -14.17
CA SER A 152 6.46 -15.55 -13.61
C SER A 152 7.32 -14.54 -12.86
N TRP A 153 8.37 -14.99 -12.19
CA TRP A 153 9.35 -14.07 -11.59
C TRP A 153 10.02 -13.17 -12.63
N SER A 154 10.15 -13.64 -13.87
CA SER A 154 10.60 -12.85 -15.00
C SER A 154 9.50 -11.91 -15.51
N HIS A 155 8.25 -12.35 -15.58
CA HIS A 155 7.16 -11.53 -16.11
C HIS A 155 6.00 -11.50 -15.12
N PRO A 156 6.08 -10.72 -14.02
CA PRO A 156 5.07 -10.78 -12.97
C PRO A 156 3.70 -10.35 -13.47
N ALA A 157 2.64 -11.03 -13.03
CA ALA A 157 1.28 -10.65 -13.37
C ALA A 157 0.74 -9.56 -12.43
N LYS A 158 -0.08 -8.65 -12.97
CA LYS A 158 -0.77 -7.63 -12.15
C LYS A 158 -1.66 -8.27 -11.08
N THR A 159 -2.30 -9.38 -11.41
CA THR A 159 -3.15 -10.15 -10.49
C THR A 159 -2.37 -10.76 -9.33
N ARG A 160 -1.04 -10.82 -9.42
CA ARG A 160 -0.11 -11.28 -8.37
C ARG A 160 0.86 -10.19 -7.94
N THR A 161 0.45 -8.92 -8.08
CA THR A 161 1.23 -7.76 -7.66
C THR A 161 0.49 -6.96 -6.62
N ALA A 162 1.17 -6.63 -5.52
CA ALA A 162 0.66 -5.70 -4.52
C ALA A 162 1.26 -4.31 -4.73
N TYR A 163 0.51 -3.28 -4.38
CA TYR A 163 0.86 -1.89 -4.56
C TYR A 163 0.77 -1.17 -3.22
N GLY A 164 1.79 -0.39 -2.88
CA GLY A 164 1.92 0.28 -1.59
C GLY A 164 2.33 1.75 -1.73
N ASP A 165 1.84 2.56 -0.81
CA ASP A 165 2.18 3.98 -0.68
C ASP A 165 1.83 4.51 0.70
N GLY A 166 2.52 5.58 1.11
CA GLY A 166 2.24 6.34 2.31
C GLY A 166 1.26 7.49 2.08
N THR A 167 0.53 7.89 3.11
CA THR A 167 -0.27 9.12 3.09
C THR A 167 -0.20 9.87 4.40
N LEU A 168 0.05 11.17 4.28
CA LEU A 168 -0.13 12.13 5.35
C LEU A 168 -1.60 12.51 5.50
N VAL A 169 -2.11 12.39 6.72
CA VAL A 169 -3.47 12.81 7.11
C VAL A 169 -3.33 13.92 8.15
N THR A 170 -3.73 15.11 7.76
CA THR A 170 -3.64 16.31 8.60
C THR A 170 -4.82 16.35 9.58
N PRO A 171 -4.60 16.66 10.86
CA PRO A 171 -5.67 16.70 11.85
C PRO A 171 -6.58 17.90 11.66
N MET A 172 -7.83 17.80 12.12
CA MET A 172 -8.74 18.95 12.17
C MET A 172 -8.28 20.01 13.16
N TYR A 173 -7.63 19.57 14.24
CA TYR A 173 -7.14 20.43 15.30
C TYR A 173 -5.62 20.38 15.34
N ARG A 174 -4.99 21.44 14.83
CA ARG A 174 -3.53 21.57 14.79
C ARG A 174 -2.98 21.70 16.23
N PRO A 175 -1.82 21.10 16.54
CA PRO A 175 -1.10 21.40 17.77
C PRO A 175 -0.85 22.91 17.89
N PRO A 176 -1.10 23.52 19.07
CA PRO A 176 -0.67 24.89 19.32
C PRO A 176 0.87 24.95 19.35
N ASP A 177 1.41 26.14 19.13
CA ASP A 177 2.84 26.38 19.35
C ASP A 177 3.18 26.09 20.83
N ALA A 178 4.36 25.52 21.06
CA ALA A 178 4.79 25.11 22.39
C ALA A 178 6.23 25.54 22.65
N LEU A 179 6.48 26.06 23.85
CA LEU A 179 7.81 26.38 24.35
C LEU A 179 8.32 25.22 25.18
N ARG A 180 9.56 24.81 24.92
CA ARG A 180 10.24 23.75 25.68
C ARG A 180 11.29 24.40 26.57
N GLN A 181 11.16 24.21 27.87
CA GLN A 181 12.12 24.67 28.85
C GLN A 181 12.80 23.47 29.49
N THR A 182 14.12 23.37 29.37
CA THR A 182 14.91 22.37 30.08
C THR A 182 15.11 22.84 31.52
N LEU A 183 14.65 22.04 32.47
CA LEU A 183 14.80 22.28 33.90
C LEU A 183 16.23 21.91 34.37
N PRO A 184 16.68 22.39 35.55
CA PRO A 184 18.02 22.11 36.07
C PRO A 184 18.35 20.63 36.28
N ASP A 185 17.33 19.78 36.40
CA ASP A 185 17.45 18.32 36.52
C ASP A 185 17.56 17.60 35.16
N GLY A 186 17.56 18.35 34.05
CA GLY A 186 17.62 17.83 32.69
C GLY A 186 16.27 17.40 32.11
N SER A 187 15.17 17.47 32.87
CA SER A 187 13.83 17.22 32.35
C SER A 187 13.37 18.39 31.47
N VAL A 188 12.52 18.12 30.48
CA VAL A 188 11.96 19.15 29.59
C VAL A 188 10.50 19.37 29.96
N GLN A 189 10.19 20.58 30.41
CA GLN A 189 8.81 21.01 30.62
C GLN A 189 8.30 21.75 29.38
N VAL A 190 7.05 21.48 29.01
CA VAL A 190 6.41 22.04 27.82
C VAL A 190 5.34 23.03 28.26
N PHE A 191 5.42 24.25 27.75
CA PHE A 191 4.46 25.32 28.00
C PHE A 191 3.76 25.74 26.71
N TYR A 192 2.51 26.13 26.82
CA TYR A 192 1.67 26.60 25.73
C TYR A 192 1.30 28.05 25.98
N PRO A 193 1.76 29.01 25.16
CA PRO A 193 1.36 30.40 25.30
C PRO A 193 -0.14 30.54 25.03
N ASP A 194 -0.86 31.17 25.96
CA ASP A 194 -2.23 31.58 25.73
C ASP A 194 -2.26 32.55 24.54
N PRO A 195 -3.09 32.31 23.51
CA PRO A 195 -3.07 33.11 22.29
C PRO A 195 -3.59 34.54 22.49
N ILE A 196 -4.24 34.86 23.60
CA ILE A 196 -4.79 36.17 23.93
C ILE A 196 -3.89 36.89 24.95
N THR A 197 -3.49 36.20 26.02
CA THR A 197 -2.76 36.84 27.14
C THR A 197 -1.24 36.65 27.04
N GLY A 198 -0.76 35.67 26.28
CA GLY A 198 0.65 35.28 26.22
C GLY A 198 1.15 34.51 27.46
N GLU A 199 0.27 34.22 28.43
CA GLU A 199 0.61 33.46 29.63
C GLU A 199 1.04 32.03 29.27
N LEU A 200 2.10 31.54 29.91
CA LEU A 200 2.62 30.19 29.68
C LEU A 200 1.82 29.18 30.50
N LEU A 201 1.00 28.39 29.82
CA LEU A 201 0.15 27.38 30.44
C LEU A 201 0.77 25.99 30.31
N GLU A 202 0.62 25.15 31.33
CA GLU A 202 1.09 23.75 31.28
C GLU A 202 0.20 22.87 30.39
N THR A 203 -1.03 23.32 30.12
CA THR A 203 -1.97 22.63 29.24
C THR A 203 -2.48 23.58 28.16
N PRO A 204 -2.70 23.07 26.93
CA PRO A 204 -3.15 23.91 25.84
C PRO A 204 -4.62 24.29 26.01
N THR A 205 -4.94 25.55 25.70
CA THR A 205 -6.29 26.13 25.82
C THR A 205 -7.29 25.58 24.81
N ARG A 206 -6.80 24.94 23.75
CA ARG A 206 -7.62 24.41 22.65
C ARG A 206 -7.38 22.93 22.47
N ARG A 207 -8.44 22.24 22.04
CA ARG A 207 -8.36 20.86 21.58
C ARG A 207 -7.37 20.77 20.42
N TYR A 208 -6.49 19.77 20.45
CA TYR A 208 -5.52 19.47 19.40
C TYR A 208 -5.29 17.97 19.27
N ASP A 209 -4.64 17.54 18.18
CA ASP A 209 -4.18 16.17 18.02
C ASP A 209 -2.78 15.99 18.63
N PRO A 210 -2.62 15.18 19.70
CA PRO A 210 -1.33 15.02 20.37
C PRO A 210 -0.32 14.19 19.58
N ASP A 211 -0.77 13.43 18.57
CA ASP A 211 0.05 12.45 17.87
C ASP A 211 0.49 12.92 16.47
N ALA A 212 0.07 14.12 16.06
CA ALA A 212 0.44 14.70 14.77
C ALA A 212 1.87 15.25 14.81
N ALA A 213 2.75 14.69 13.99
CA ALA A 213 4.13 15.13 13.86
C ALA A 213 4.32 16.03 12.64
N GLU A 214 5.34 16.89 12.67
CA GLU A 214 5.75 17.65 11.50
C GLU A 214 6.41 16.72 10.47
N HIS A 215 5.95 16.79 9.24
CA HIS A 215 6.51 16.06 8.11
C HIS A 215 6.95 17.06 7.03
N HIS A 216 8.17 16.89 6.53
CA HIS A 216 8.68 17.68 5.41
C HIS A 216 8.47 16.91 4.10
N GLY A 217 7.80 17.54 3.14
CA GLY A 217 7.61 17.00 1.80
C GLY A 217 7.64 18.09 0.74
N LYS A 218 7.35 17.72 -0.51
CA LYS A 218 7.36 18.66 -1.67
C LYS A 218 6.40 19.85 -1.52
N GLY A 219 5.39 19.74 -0.66
CA GLY A 219 4.40 20.79 -0.38
C GLY A 219 4.73 21.67 0.84
N GLY A 220 5.94 21.55 1.41
CA GLY A 220 6.32 22.23 2.66
C GLY A 220 6.02 21.39 3.92
N PRO A 221 6.27 21.97 5.11
CA PRO A 221 6.01 21.29 6.38
C PRO A 221 4.51 21.10 6.61
N ALA A 222 4.11 19.88 6.99
CA ALA A 222 2.74 19.55 7.34
C ALA A 222 2.70 18.77 8.65
N HIS A 223 1.91 19.24 9.62
CA HIS A 223 1.58 18.44 10.80
C HIS A 223 0.53 17.40 10.45
N ALA A 224 0.89 16.13 10.53
CA ALA A 224 0.05 15.03 10.11
C ALA A 224 0.39 13.73 10.86
N THR A 225 -0.50 12.74 10.73
CA THR A 225 -0.16 11.34 10.98
C THR A 225 0.05 10.66 9.62
N ASN A 226 1.14 9.91 9.49
CA ASN A 226 1.42 9.13 8.29
C ASN A 226 0.92 7.69 8.42
N TYR A 227 0.31 7.17 7.37
CA TYR A 227 -0.17 5.79 7.26
C TYR A 227 0.31 5.16 5.97
N VAL A 228 0.64 3.88 6.00
CA VAL A 228 0.97 3.08 4.81
C VAL A 228 -0.14 2.08 4.56
N ALA A 229 -0.55 1.91 3.31
CA ALA A 229 -1.52 0.90 2.92
C ALA A 229 -1.00 0.05 1.76
N TRP A 230 -1.31 -1.25 1.80
CA TRP A 230 -1.06 -2.18 0.71
C TRP A 230 -2.38 -2.66 0.11
N HIS A 231 -2.42 -2.79 -1.22
CA HIS A 231 -3.59 -3.26 -1.94
C HIS A 231 -3.22 -4.09 -3.16
N VAL A 232 -4.18 -4.85 -3.65
CA VAL A 232 -4.12 -5.59 -4.91
C VAL A 232 -5.27 -5.16 -5.80
N ARG A 233 -5.14 -5.37 -7.11
CA ARG A 233 -6.08 -4.86 -8.09
C ARG A 233 -6.48 -5.91 -9.12
N GLY A 234 -7.78 -6.04 -9.33
CA GLY A 234 -8.37 -6.79 -10.44
C GLY A 234 -8.47 -5.98 -11.73
N SER A 235 -8.99 -6.60 -12.79
CA SER A 235 -9.05 -6.00 -14.12
C SER A 235 -9.96 -4.77 -14.21
N SER A 236 -10.97 -4.67 -13.33
CA SER A 236 -11.93 -3.58 -13.34
C SER A 236 -11.42 -2.31 -12.65
N TYR A 237 -11.87 -1.13 -13.10
CA TYR A 237 -11.34 0.17 -12.66
C TYR A 237 -11.42 0.40 -11.13
N TYR A 238 -12.43 -0.15 -10.48
CA TYR A 238 -12.69 0.00 -9.04
C TYR A 238 -12.50 -1.28 -8.23
N GLN A 239 -11.93 -2.34 -8.81
CA GLN A 239 -11.72 -3.62 -8.14
C GLN A 239 -10.38 -3.62 -7.39
N ARG A 240 -10.26 -2.74 -6.39
CA ARG A 240 -9.08 -2.63 -5.54
C ARG A 240 -9.39 -3.19 -4.17
N VAL A 241 -8.67 -4.23 -3.76
CA VAL A 241 -8.80 -4.82 -2.43
C VAL A 241 -7.69 -4.27 -1.54
N ILE A 242 -8.05 -3.61 -0.45
CA ILE A 242 -7.09 -3.09 0.53
C ILE A 242 -6.75 -4.23 1.48
N LEU A 243 -5.48 -4.64 1.49
CA LEU A 243 -5.01 -5.80 2.25
C LEU A 243 -4.70 -5.45 3.70
N THR A 244 -4.01 -4.33 3.95
CA THR A 244 -3.63 -3.94 5.31
C THR A 244 -3.20 -2.47 5.36
N ILE A 245 -3.25 -1.88 6.56
CA ILE A 245 -2.89 -0.48 6.82
C ILE A 245 -2.10 -0.40 8.14
N GLY A 246 -1.00 0.34 8.13
CA GLY A 246 -0.17 0.60 9.31
C GLY A 246 0.03 2.08 9.57
N ARG A 247 0.21 2.45 10.84
CA ARG A 247 0.68 3.79 11.22
C ARG A 247 2.19 3.84 11.11
N VAL A 248 2.72 4.92 10.56
CA VAL A 248 4.15 5.24 10.66
C VAL A 248 4.38 5.89 12.03
N GLU A 249 5.27 5.31 12.82
CA GLU A 249 5.52 5.74 14.21
C GLU A 249 6.12 7.14 14.28
N SER A 250 7.08 7.43 13.40
CA SER A 250 7.76 8.72 13.33
C SER A 250 8.16 9.10 11.90
N PRO A 251 8.35 10.41 11.61
CA PRO A 251 8.78 10.87 10.29
C PRO A 251 10.04 10.14 9.80
N GLY A 252 10.05 9.75 8.52
CA GLY A 252 11.16 9.02 7.89
C GLY A 252 11.10 7.49 7.99
N ARG A 253 10.22 6.93 8.82
CA ARG A 253 10.10 5.47 9.04
C ARG A 253 9.08 4.77 8.14
N GLU A 254 8.56 5.45 7.12
CA GLU A 254 7.48 4.94 6.28
C GLU A 254 7.84 3.63 5.57
N ALA A 255 9.06 3.54 5.02
CA ALA A 255 9.53 2.35 4.33
C ALA A 255 9.59 1.13 5.27
N GLU A 256 9.98 1.32 6.53
CA GLU A 256 10.02 0.24 7.52
C GLU A 256 8.62 -0.26 7.85
N THR A 257 7.66 0.65 8.05
CA THR A 257 6.25 0.27 8.22
C THR A 257 5.75 -0.54 7.02
N ALA A 258 6.06 -0.11 5.79
CA ALA A 258 5.67 -0.83 4.58
C ALA A 258 6.28 -2.25 4.52
N VAL A 259 7.54 -2.41 4.89
CA VAL A 259 8.26 -3.70 4.93
C VAL A 259 7.66 -4.64 5.98
N THR A 260 7.30 -4.13 7.16
CA THR A 260 6.62 -4.91 8.20
C THR A 260 5.27 -5.43 7.72
N LEU A 261 4.45 -4.56 7.12
CA LEU A 261 3.15 -4.95 6.55
C LEU A 261 3.29 -6.00 5.44
N LEU A 262 4.35 -5.93 4.62
CA LEU A 262 4.64 -6.97 3.63
C LEU A 262 4.97 -8.33 4.27
N GLY A 263 5.55 -8.34 5.47
CA GLY A 263 5.77 -9.56 6.24
C GLY A 263 4.47 -10.22 6.69
N ASP A 264 3.49 -9.42 7.10
CA ASP A 264 2.15 -9.92 7.43
C ASP A 264 1.43 -10.46 6.19
N ILE A 265 1.49 -9.72 5.08
CA ILE A 265 0.95 -10.16 3.79
C ILE A 265 1.62 -11.48 3.35
N ARG A 266 2.94 -11.61 3.52
CA ARG A 266 3.68 -12.84 3.21
C ARG A 266 3.22 -14.03 4.04
N ARG A 267 2.89 -13.82 5.31
CA ARG A 267 2.37 -14.87 6.19
C ARG A 267 1.04 -15.42 5.70
N VAL A 268 0.19 -14.57 5.13
CA VAL A 268 -1.17 -14.94 4.69
C VAL A 268 -1.22 -15.39 3.23
N LEU A 269 -0.61 -14.63 2.31
CA LEU A 269 -0.68 -14.88 0.87
C LEU A 269 0.47 -15.73 0.31
N GLY A 270 1.57 -15.87 1.05
CA GLY A 270 2.71 -16.67 0.61
C GLY A 270 3.20 -16.30 -0.79
N ASP A 271 3.39 -17.30 -1.66
CA ASP A 271 3.83 -17.10 -3.05
C ASP A 271 2.66 -16.69 -3.97
N GLY A 272 1.48 -16.40 -3.42
CA GLY A 272 0.38 -15.78 -4.15
C GLY A 272 0.77 -14.46 -4.81
N LEU A 273 1.67 -13.71 -4.17
CA LEU A 273 2.30 -12.53 -4.73
C LEU A 273 3.67 -12.84 -5.36
N GLN A 274 3.95 -12.20 -6.49
CA GLN A 274 5.22 -12.25 -7.20
C GLN A 274 6.00 -10.94 -7.07
N ALA A 275 5.30 -9.82 -7.14
CA ALA A 275 5.91 -8.51 -7.15
C ALA A 275 5.20 -7.55 -6.20
N VAL A 276 5.95 -6.54 -5.76
CA VAL A 276 5.44 -5.40 -5.01
C VAL A 276 5.88 -4.11 -5.69
N VAL A 277 4.94 -3.19 -5.85
CA VAL A 277 5.20 -1.84 -6.36
C VAL A 277 5.11 -0.88 -5.19
N TYR A 278 6.15 -0.07 -4.99
CA TYR A 278 6.15 0.98 -3.97
C TYR A 278 6.54 2.31 -4.59
N ASP A 279 5.67 3.32 -4.47
CA ASP A 279 5.93 4.66 -5.04
C ASP A 279 6.84 5.51 -4.15
N GLY A 280 6.87 5.23 -2.84
CA GLY A 280 7.78 5.86 -1.90
C GLY A 280 9.24 5.39 -2.03
N ALA A 281 10.13 6.02 -1.27
CA ALA A 281 11.58 5.80 -1.37
C ALA A 281 12.03 4.54 -0.60
N PHE A 282 11.75 3.36 -1.15
CA PHE A 282 12.48 2.16 -0.73
C PHE A 282 13.96 2.32 -1.02
N ARG A 283 14.74 2.42 0.05
CA ARG A 283 16.21 2.32 0.02
C ARG A 283 16.67 0.88 -0.17
N GLY A 284 17.93 0.68 -0.56
CA GLY A 284 18.57 -0.62 -0.77
C GLY A 284 18.39 -1.59 0.39
N VAL A 285 18.48 -1.12 1.64
CA VAL A 285 18.20 -1.93 2.84
C VAL A 285 16.79 -2.52 2.86
N HIS A 286 15.79 -1.74 2.43
CA HIS A 286 14.40 -2.19 2.38
C HIS A 286 14.15 -3.13 1.21
N ILE A 287 14.73 -2.82 0.04
CA ILE A 287 14.64 -3.64 -1.17
C ILE A 287 15.27 -5.00 -0.91
N ASP A 288 16.50 -5.03 -0.38
CA ASP A 288 17.20 -6.25 -0.01
C ASP A 288 16.41 -7.05 1.03
N HIS A 289 15.85 -6.38 2.04
CA HIS A 289 15.04 -7.05 3.05
C HIS A 289 13.80 -7.73 2.44
N VAL A 290 13.00 -7.01 1.67
CA VAL A 290 11.79 -7.56 1.04
C VAL A 290 12.14 -8.72 0.11
N MET A 291 13.21 -8.59 -0.66
CA MET A 291 13.64 -9.64 -1.57
C MET A 291 14.15 -10.87 -0.79
N ARG A 292 15.09 -10.69 0.15
CA ARG A 292 15.72 -11.82 0.87
C ARG A 292 14.79 -12.49 1.88
N HIS A 293 13.95 -11.72 2.58
CA HIS A 293 13.09 -12.26 3.64
C HIS A 293 11.69 -12.61 3.16
N HIS A 294 11.08 -11.78 2.31
CA HIS A 294 9.71 -12.00 1.85
C HIS A 294 9.64 -12.68 0.48
N GLY A 295 10.72 -12.63 -0.31
CA GLY A 295 10.81 -13.33 -1.59
C GLY A 295 10.04 -12.66 -2.72
N TYR A 296 9.74 -11.37 -2.62
CA TYR A 296 9.02 -10.62 -3.65
C TYR A 296 9.97 -9.82 -4.54
N VAL A 297 9.66 -9.73 -5.83
CA VAL A 297 10.32 -8.77 -6.73
C VAL A 297 9.86 -7.37 -6.35
N VAL A 298 10.81 -6.48 -6.09
CA VAL A 298 10.50 -5.08 -5.73
C VAL A 298 10.62 -4.21 -6.96
N ILE A 299 9.55 -3.49 -7.26
CA ILE A 299 9.48 -2.49 -8.33
C ILE A 299 9.33 -1.13 -7.65
N SER A 300 10.42 -0.37 -7.59
CA SER A 300 10.43 0.97 -7.02
C SER A 300 11.32 1.89 -7.86
N LYS A 301 10.98 3.18 -7.85
CA LYS A 301 11.81 4.20 -8.50
C LYS A 301 13.15 4.30 -7.73
N PRO A 302 14.29 4.47 -8.41
CA PRO A 302 15.53 4.85 -7.74
C PRO A 302 15.33 6.17 -6.97
N GLY A 303 16.00 6.33 -5.83
CA GLY A 303 15.97 7.58 -5.08
C GLY A 303 16.50 8.76 -5.91
N THR A 304 15.85 9.92 -5.80
CA THR A 304 16.35 11.18 -6.38
C THR A 304 17.52 11.71 -5.57
N MET A 305 18.62 12.05 -6.24
CA MET A 305 19.82 12.66 -5.64
C MET A 305 19.97 14.11 -6.09
N THR A 306 20.75 14.90 -5.34
CA THR A 306 21.12 16.26 -5.75
C THR A 306 22.14 16.22 -6.89
N ALA A 307 22.31 17.33 -7.61
CA ALA A 307 23.26 17.40 -8.74
C ALA A 307 24.70 17.09 -8.31
N ASP A 308 25.11 17.49 -7.11
CA ASP A 308 26.44 17.27 -6.56
C ASP A 308 26.71 15.79 -6.26
N GLU A 309 25.69 15.06 -5.80
CA GLU A 309 25.76 13.62 -5.53
C GLU A 309 25.79 12.77 -6.82
N LEU A 310 25.24 13.29 -7.92
CA LEU A 310 25.25 12.65 -9.23
C LEU A 310 26.61 12.72 -9.92
N ALA A 311 27.38 13.79 -9.68
CA ALA A 311 28.59 14.13 -10.43
C ALA A 311 29.66 13.00 -10.54
N PRO A 312 30.06 12.28 -9.47
CA PRO A 312 31.11 11.25 -9.57
C PRO A 312 30.63 9.92 -10.17
N ALA A 313 29.32 9.74 -10.37
CA ALA A 313 28.73 8.49 -10.86
C ALA A 313 27.77 8.71 -12.05
N ALA A 314 27.90 9.84 -12.75
CA ALA A 314 27.01 10.20 -13.84
C ALA A 314 27.39 9.47 -15.13
N VAL A 315 26.41 8.85 -15.79
CA VAL A 315 26.50 8.38 -17.18
C VAL A 315 25.58 9.26 -18.03
N ARG A 316 26.06 9.69 -19.20
CA ARG A 316 25.23 10.45 -20.14
C ARG A 316 24.25 9.52 -20.87
N LEU A 317 22.97 9.86 -20.80
CA LEU A 317 21.90 9.22 -21.56
C LEU A 317 21.81 9.81 -22.98
N PRO A 318 21.22 9.07 -23.95
CA PRO A 318 20.80 9.64 -25.22
C PRO A 318 19.95 10.91 -25.01
N GLY A 319 20.38 12.03 -25.59
CA GLY A 319 19.78 13.35 -25.35
C GLY A 319 20.48 14.21 -24.28
N GLY A 320 21.65 13.80 -23.80
CA GLY A 320 22.56 14.63 -23.01
C GLY A 320 22.24 14.74 -21.51
N ARG A 321 21.22 14.04 -21.01
CA ARG A 321 20.87 14.03 -19.58
C ARG A 321 21.81 13.11 -18.81
N ALA A 322 22.32 13.56 -17.67
CA ALA A 322 23.07 12.71 -16.74
C ALA A 322 22.14 11.78 -15.94
N ALA A 323 22.59 10.56 -15.73
CA ALA A 323 21.90 9.54 -14.93
C ALA A 323 22.86 8.92 -13.91
N ARG A 324 22.33 8.53 -12.75
CA ARG A 324 23.11 7.82 -11.73
C ARG A 324 23.50 6.45 -12.26
N SER A 325 24.77 6.10 -12.13
CA SER A 325 25.29 4.78 -12.44
C SER A 325 25.86 4.09 -11.20
N PHE A 326 25.99 2.77 -11.29
CA PHE A 326 26.69 1.94 -10.32
C PHE A 326 27.49 0.89 -11.10
N PRO A 327 28.82 0.84 -10.96
CA PRO A 327 29.64 -0.08 -11.74
C PRO A 327 29.32 -1.53 -11.35
N LEU A 328 29.22 -2.40 -12.36
CA LEU A 328 29.03 -3.83 -12.14
C LEU A 328 30.24 -4.66 -12.59
N GLY A 329 31.18 -4.05 -13.31
CA GLY A 329 32.44 -4.64 -13.73
C GLY A 329 32.56 -4.80 -15.24
N THR A 330 33.63 -5.48 -15.63
CA THR A 330 33.89 -5.87 -17.03
C THR A 330 33.59 -7.35 -17.18
N TRP A 331 32.84 -7.69 -18.22
CA TRP A 331 32.57 -9.06 -18.64
C TRP A 331 33.30 -9.37 -19.93
N GLU A 332 33.69 -10.62 -20.07
CA GLU A 332 34.44 -11.14 -21.20
C GLU A 332 33.71 -12.33 -21.80
N HIS A 333 33.72 -12.44 -23.13
CA HIS A 333 33.36 -13.67 -23.82
C HIS A 333 34.28 -13.91 -25.02
N ASP A 334 34.48 -15.18 -25.36
CA ASP A 334 35.31 -15.57 -26.49
C ASP A 334 34.57 -15.35 -27.80
N THR A 335 35.27 -14.77 -28.77
CA THR A 335 34.80 -14.60 -30.15
C THR A 335 35.82 -15.17 -31.13
N ILE A 336 35.45 -15.27 -32.41
CA ILE A 336 36.35 -15.70 -33.49
C ILE A 336 37.59 -14.77 -33.61
N LEU A 337 37.46 -13.50 -33.21
CA LEU A 337 38.54 -12.50 -33.27
C LEU A 337 39.36 -12.40 -31.96
N GLY A 338 39.03 -13.21 -30.96
CA GLY A 338 39.60 -13.14 -29.60
C GLY A 338 38.58 -12.69 -28.55
N PRO A 339 39.01 -12.47 -27.31
CA PRO A 339 38.11 -12.07 -26.22
C PRO A 339 37.51 -10.69 -26.47
N CYS A 340 36.20 -10.56 -26.31
CA CYS A 340 35.48 -9.30 -26.37
C CYS A 340 35.09 -8.84 -24.95
N LEU A 341 35.37 -7.58 -24.64
CA LEU A 341 35.18 -7.00 -23.31
C LEU A 341 34.02 -6.01 -23.31
N HIS A 342 33.12 -6.16 -22.33
CA HIS A 342 31.94 -5.33 -22.15
C HIS A 342 31.90 -4.77 -20.72
N VAL A 343 31.83 -3.45 -20.58
CA VAL A 343 31.70 -2.80 -19.28
C VAL A 343 30.22 -2.58 -18.99
N LEU A 344 29.69 -3.18 -17.93
CA LEU A 344 28.30 -2.94 -17.54
C LEU A 344 28.20 -2.17 -16.22
N ALA A 345 27.11 -1.41 -16.12
CA ALA A 345 26.73 -0.64 -14.96
C ALA A 345 25.20 -0.69 -14.80
N ALA A 346 24.71 -0.44 -13.59
CA ALA A 346 23.30 -0.16 -13.38
C ALA A 346 23.04 1.34 -13.51
N VAL A 347 22.38 1.75 -14.58
CA VAL A 347 22.05 3.14 -14.89
C VAL A 347 20.57 3.37 -14.57
N ASN A 348 20.27 4.25 -13.62
CA ASN A 348 18.91 4.47 -13.09
C ASN A 348 18.17 3.17 -12.71
N GLY A 349 18.87 2.19 -12.13
CA GLY A 349 18.28 0.90 -11.77
C GLY A 349 18.41 -0.19 -12.83
N ALA A 350 18.57 0.16 -14.12
CA ALA A 350 18.60 -0.78 -15.23
C ALA A 350 20.03 -1.21 -15.54
N VAL A 351 20.27 -2.53 -15.64
CA VAL A 351 21.55 -3.06 -16.09
C VAL A 351 21.77 -2.69 -17.56
N SER A 352 22.92 -2.06 -17.82
CA SER A 352 23.23 -1.44 -19.10
C SER A 352 24.71 -1.59 -19.42
N GLU A 353 25.02 -1.66 -20.71
CA GLU A 353 26.38 -1.51 -21.20
C GLU A 353 26.73 -0.03 -21.31
N ILE A 354 27.93 0.31 -20.84
CA ILE A 354 28.48 1.66 -20.88
C ILE A 354 29.80 1.67 -21.63
N GLY A 355 30.11 2.80 -22.25
CA GLY A 355 31.35 3.04 -22.96
C GLY A 355 31.86 4.44 -22.67
N LEU A 356 32.89 4.85 -23.39
CA LEU A 356 33.42 6.21 -23.35
C LEU A 356 33.14 6.88 -24.70
N ASP A 357 32.78 8.16 -24.67
CA ASP A 357 32.73 8.98 -25.88
C ASP A 357 34.13 9.47 -26.29
N GLU A 358 34.21 10.27 -27.37
CA GLU A 358 35.45 10.84 -27.89
C GLU A 358 36.19 11.73 -26.88
N SER A 359 35.48 12.26 -25.87
CA SER A 359 36.05 13.08 -24.80
C SER A 359 36.49 12.25 -23.58
N GLY A 360 36.25 10.93 -23.60
CA GLY A 360 36.50 10.05 -22.47
C GLY A 360 35.39 10.07 -21.42
N ASP A 361 34.23 10.67 -21.70
CA ASP A 361 33.10 10.71 -20.77
C ASP A 361 32.27 9.42 -20.86
N PRO A 362 31.76 8.89 -19.74
CA PRO A 362 30.96 7.68 -19.73
C PRO A 362 29.57 7.90 -20.36
N VAL A 363 29.25 7.09 -21.36
CA VAL A 363 27.99 7.11 -22.11
C VAL A 363 27.27 5.78 -22.05
N LEU A 364 25.94 5.83 -22.06
CA LEU A 364 25.08 4.65 -22.18
C LEU A 364 25.14 4.11 -23.62
N LEU A 365 25.64 2.89 -23.82
CA LEU A 365 25.66 2.23 -25.13
C LEU A 365 24.35 1.47 -25.38
N ALA A 366 23.94 0.62 -24.44
CA ALA A 366 22.73 -0.17 -24.57
C ALA A 366 22.14 -0.49 -23.19
N GLN A 367 20.81 -0.39 -23.05
CA GLN A 367 20.11 -0.97 -21.90
C GLN A 367 19.87 -2.47 -22.16
N LEU A 368 20.29 -3.34 -21.25
CA LEU A 368 20.25 -4.78 -21.49
C LEU A 368 18.84 -5.35 -21.33
N ALA A 369 18.50 -6.32 -22.19
CA ALA A 369 17.25 -7.03 -22.12
C ALA A 369 17.31 -8.10 -21.02
N ARG A 370 16.41 -7.99 -20.05
CA ARG A 370 16.23 -9.01 -19.02
C ARG A 370 15.57 -10.24 -19.63
N ARG A 371 16.21 -11.40 -19.50
CA ARG A 371 15.71 -12.68 -20.03
C ARG A 371 15.12 -13.58 -18.96
N GLN A 372 15.75 -13.65 -17.79
CA GLN A 372 15.32 -14.57 -16.75
C GLN A 372 15.55 -14.01 -15.34
N VAL A 373 14.63 -14.26 -14.42
CA VAL A 373 14.81 -14.04 -12.98
C VAL A 373 14.79 -15.38 -12.27
N LYS A 374 15.89 -15.69 -11.57
CA LYS A 374 15.99 -16.83 -10.66
C LYS A 374 15.76 -16.35 -9.23
N ARG A 375 14.94 -17.10 -8.49
CA ARG A 375 14.65 -16.88 -7.06
C ARG A 375 14.83 -18.18 -6.25
N PRO A 376 16.06 -18.71 -6.12
CA PRO A 376 16.31 -19.83 -5.21
C PRO A 376 16.00 -19.46 -3.76
N ARG A 377 15.40 -20.40 -3.04
CA ARG A 377 15.31 -20.38 -1.57
C ARG A 377 16.53 -21.12 -1.01
N ARG A 378 17.23 -20.48 -0.08
CA ARG A 378 18.40 -21.03 0.62
C ARG A 378 17.96 -21.89 1.80
N ALA A 379 18.90 -22.69 2.31
CA ALA A 379 18.67 -23.57 3.46
C ALA A 379 18.27 -22.81 4.75
N ASP A 380 18.70 -21.56 4.89
CA ASP A 380 18.31 -20.65 5.98
C ASP A 380 16.89 -20.05 5.81
N GLY A 381 16.16 -20.47 4.77
CA GLY A 381 14.82 -20.01 4.46
C GLY A 381 14.75 -18.69 3.69
N ARG A 382 15.87 -17.96 3.55
CA ARG A 382 15.95 -16.70 2.79
C ARG A 382 15.97 -16.93 1.29
N PHE A 383 15.63 -15.91 0.52
CA PHE A 383 15.69 -15.92 -0.93
C PHE A 383 16.95 -15.22 -1.43
N HIS A 384 17.38 -15.61 -2.62
CA HIS A 384 18.40 -14.87 -3.37
C HIS A 384 17.89 -14.68 -4.79
N PHE A 385 18.10 -13.49 -5.34
CA PHE A 385 17.74 -13.18 -6.72
C PHE A 385 18.98 -13.11 -7.60
N SER A 386 18.86 -13.68 -8.79
CA SER A 386 19.84 -13.55 -9.86
C SER A 386 19.10 -13.31 -11.16
N VAL A 387 19.54 -12.31 -11.92
CA VAL A 387 18.86 -11.88 -13.13
C VAL A 387 19.79 -12.09 -14.32
N GLY A 388 19.31 -12.87 -15.29
CA GLY A 388 19.97 -13.11 -16.57
C GLY A 388 19.65 -11.98 -17.53
N TYR A 389 20.67 -11.28 -18.00
CA TYR A 389 20.59 -10.26 -19.03
C TYR A 389 21.32 -10.73 -20.29
N GLU A 390 20.80 -10.35 -21.45
CA GLU A 390 21.48 -10.53 -22.72
C GLU A 390 22.31 -9.28 -23.05
N VAL A 391 23.59 -9.48 -23.31
CA VAL A 391 24.52 -8.44 -23.76
C VAL A 391 24.56 -8.47 -25.30
N PRO A 392 24.14 -7.38 -25.99
CA PRO A 392 24.19 -7.32 -27.44
C PRO A 392 25.62 -7.08 -27.91
N CYS A 393 26.37 -8.13 -28.23
CA CYS A 393 27.67 -8.03 -28.87
C CYS A 393 27.54 -8.22 -30.39
N THR A 394 28.33 -7.47 -31.16
CA THR A 394 28.35 -7.55 -32.63
C THR A 394 28.96 -8.86 -33.13
N ALA A 395 29.83 -9.49 -32.33
CA ALA A 395 30.39 -10.79 -32.64
C ALA A 395 29.33 -11.88 -32.41
N ASP A 396 28.85 -12.04 -31.18
CA ASP A 396 27.76 -12.93 -30.81
C ASP A 396 27.15 -12.50 -29.47
N PRO A 397 25.82 -12.39 -29.33
CA PRO A 397 25.19 -12.04 -28.06
C PRO A 397 25.40 -13.14 -27.01
N PHE A 398 25.64 -12.74 -25.76
CA PHE A 398 25.87 -13.67 -24.65
C PHE A 398 25.09 -13.27 -23.39
N TRP A 399 25.03 -14.19 -22.42
CA TRP A 399 24.25 -14.01 -21.20
C TRP A 399 25.14 -13.69 -20.00
N VAL A 400 24.72 -12.72 -19.20
CA VAL A 400 25.34 -12.39 -17.91
C VAL A 400 24.34 -12.54 -16.78
N TRP A 401 24.81 -13.04 -15.64
CA TRP A 401 24.01 -13.16 -14.42
C TRP A 401 24.40 -12.07 -13.43
N VAL A 402 23.47 -11.17 -13.14
CA VAL A 402 23.68 -10.07 -12.19
C VAL A 402 22.79 -10.29 -10.98
N SER A 403 23.37 -10.21 -9.78
CA SER A 403 22.60 -10.17 -8.54
C SER A 403 22.35 -8.71 -8.12
N PRO A 404 21.15 -8.37 -7.61
CA PRO A 404 20.91 -7.11 -6.94
C PRO A 404 21.40 -7.14 -5.48
N HIS A 405 21.78 -8.31 -4.97
CA HIS A 405 22.32 -8.46 -3.63
C HIS A 405 23.84 -8.26 -3.65
N ALA A 406 24.38 -7.67 -2.59
CA ALA A 406 25.82 -7.71 -2.36
C ALA A 406 26.34 -9.14 -2.18
N ASP A 407 27.61 -9.32 -2.49
CA ASP A 407 28.32 -10.59 -2.33
C ASP A 407 28.44 -10.97 -0.86
N ARG A 408 28.71 -12.25 -0.57
CA ARG A 408 28.79 -12.76 0.81
C ARG A 408 29.79 -12.02 1.71
N ALA A 409 30.82 -11.42 1.11
CA ALA A 409 31.83 -10.63 1.82
C ALA A 409 31.39 -9.19 2.11
N ASP A 410 30.42 -8.66 1.36
CA ASP A 410 29.90 -7.31 1.51
C ASP A 410 28.52 -7.33 2.20
N GLN A 411 28.45 -6.71 3.37
CA GLN A 411 27.18 -6.51 4.09
C GLN A 411 26.40 -5.30 3.56
N ASP A 412 26.92 -4.59 2.56
CA ASP A 412 26.36 -3.34 2.09
C ASP A 412 25.13 -3.58 1.19
N ALA A 413 23.97 -3.07 1.62
CA ALA A 413 22.75 -3.11 0.83
C ALA A 413 22.72 -2.07 -0.31
N SER A 414 23.82 -1.32 -0.51
CA SER A 414 23.96 -0.35 -1.61
C SER A 414 23.67 -0.97 -2.97
N ARG A 415 24.10 -2.21 -3.25
CA ARG A 415 23.81 -2.83 -4.55
C ARG A 415 22.32 -2.93 -4.85
N ALA A 416 21.49 -3.20 -3.84
CA ALA A 416 20.03 -3.23 -3.97
C ALA A 416 19.41 -1.82 -4.08
N GLU A 417 20.12 -0.74 -3.71
CA GLU A 417 19.73 0.65 -4.02
C GLU A 417 19.83 0.92 -5.53
N HIS A 418 20.79 0.29 -6.20
CA HIS A 418 21.21 0.63 -7.56
C HIS A 418 20.81 -0.36 -8.65
N VAL A 419 20.68 -1.64 -8.33
CA VAL A 419 20.35 -2.70 -9.29
C VAL A 419 18.90 -3.13 -9.06
N ARG A 420 18.02 -2.85 -10.02
CA ARG A 420 16.61 -3.27 -9.96
C ARG A 420 16.43 -4.56 -10.75
N VAL A 421 15.73 -5.53 -10.15
CA VAL A 421 15.32 -6.75 -10.88
C VAL A 421 14.42 -6.39 -12.06
N ILE A 422 13.47 -5.48 -11.84
CA ILE A 422 12.64 -4.88 -12.88
C ILE A 422 12.78 -3.37 -12.73
N ALA A 423 13.51 -2.75 -13.66
CA ALA A 423 13.70 -1.30 -13.67
C ALA A 423 12.43 -0.57 -14.15
N ALA A 424 12.33 0.73 -13.87
CA ALA A 424 11.18 1.53 -14.31
C ALA A 424 11.09 1.64 -15.86
N THR A 425 12.22 1.50 -16.56
CA THR A 425 12.31 1.47 -18.03
C THR A 425 12.07 0.07 -18.61
N ASP A 426 11.99 -0.98 -17.79
CA ASP A 426 11.67 -2.34 -18.23
C ASP A 426 10.21 -2.40 -18.73
N PRO A 427 9.91 -3.09 -19.85
CA PRO A 427 8.55 -3.23 -20.34
C PRO A 427 7.56 -3.78 -19.30
N ASP A 428 8.00 -4.71 -18.44
CA ASP A 428 7.17 -5.21 -17.35
C ASP A 428 6.99 -4.17 -16.24
N GLY A 429 8.02 -3.38 -15.96
CA GLY A 429 7.95 -2.26 -15.03
C GLY A 429 6.88 -1.26 -15.48
N GLN A 430 6.92 -0.84 -16.75
CA GLN A 430 5.92 0.06 -17.33
C GLN A 430 4.51 -0.56 -17.33
N ARG A 431 4.41 -1.83 -17.74
CA ARG A 431 3.14 -2.57 -17.77
C ARG A 431 2.51 -2.63 -16.38
N ILE A 432 3.28 -3.03 -15.36
CA ILE A 432 2.79 -3.29 -14.00
C ILE A 432 2.47 -1.99 -13.25
N VAL A 433 3.35 -0.98 -13.31
CA VAL A 433 3.15 0.30 -12.61
C VAL A 433 2.04 1.13 -13.26
N GLY A 434 1.92 1.11 -14.60
CA GLY A 434 0.93 1.89 -15.34
C GLY A 434 1.14 3.42 -15.30
N LEU A 435 0.21 4.17 -15.88
CA LEU A 435 0.28 5.64 -16.03
C LEU A 435 0.06 6.43 -14.72
N ARG A 436 -0.60 5.82 -13.72
CA ARG A 436 -0.82 6.42 -12.40
C ARG A 436 -0.74 5.32 -11.35
N SER A 437 0.08 5.51 -10.31
CA SER A 437 0.22 4.51 -9.25
C SER A 437 -1.15 4.24 -8.65
N ASP A 438 -1.53 2.96 -8.62
CA ASP A 438 -2.78 2.51 -8.02
C ASP A 438 -2.94 2.95 -6.56
N ALA A 439 -1.81 3.15 -5.89
CA ALA A 439 -1.72 3.60 -4.53
C ALA A 439 -2.15 5.06 -4.33
N GLU A 440 -1.83 5.94 -5.28
CA GLU A 440 -2.23 7.35 -5.24
C GLU A 440 -3.77 7.48 -5.28
N SER A 441 -4.41 6.62 -6.09
CA SER A 441 -5.87 6.60 -6.22
C SER A 441 -6.57 6.15 -4.94
N HIS A 442 -5.99 5.21 -4.18
CA HIS A 442 -6.53 4.78 -2.90
C HIS A 442 -6.52 5.93 -1.88
N HIS A 443 -5.36 6.58 -1.69
CA HIS A 443 -5.22 7.68 -0.73
C HIS A 443 -6.07 8.89 -1.08
N TYR A 444 -6.23 9.17 -2.38
CA TYR A 444 -7.16 10.19 -2.85
C TYR A 444 -8.61 9.88 -2.44
N LEU A 445 -9.07 8.64 -2.63
CA LEU A 445 -10.42 8.22 -2.24
C LEU A 445 -10.61 8.29 -0.72
N PHE A 446 -9.64 7.83 0.07
CA PHE A 446 -9.70 7.96 1.52
C PHE A 446 -9.82 9.44 1.93
N LYS A 447 -8.97 10.33 1.40
CA LYS A 447 -9.02 11.76 1.69
C LYS A 447 -10.35 12.41 1.35
N ARG A 448 -11.05 11.94 0.31
CA ARG A 448 -12.41 12.40 -0.02
C ARG A 448 -13.45 12.03 1.02
N THR A 449 -13.20 11.00 1.83
CA THR A 449 -14.08 10.65 2.94
C THR A 449 -13.88 11.53 4.18
N LEU A 450 -12.76 12.27 4.26
CA LEU A 450 -12.47 13.16 5.40
C LEU A 450 -13.39 14.39 5.38
N LEU A 451 -13.81 14.86 6.56
CA LEU A 451 -14.49 16.15 6.69
C LEU A 451 -13.47 17.25 6.41
N ILE A 452 -13.75 18.13 5.45
CA ILE A 452 -12.86 19.22 4.99
C ILE A 452 -11.40 18.80 4.68
N GLY A 453 -11.18 17.53 4.33
CA GLY A 453 -9.84 17.00 4.06
C GLY A 453 -8.97 16.78 5.32
N ARG A 454 -9.58 16.77 6.51
CA ARG A 454 -8.88 16.63 7.80
C ARG A 454 -9.34 15.40 8.58
N ALA A 455 -8.44 14.83 9.40
CA ALA A 455 -8.77 13.74 10.30
C ALA A 455 -9.92 14.15 11.25
N MET A 456 -10.96 13.33 11.32
CA MET A 456 -12.13 13.57 12.18
C MET A 456 -11.93 13.03 13.59
N SER A 457 -11.07 12.02 13.73
CA SER A 457 -10.69 11.46 15.02
C SER A 457 -9.39 12.07 15.52
N LEU A 458 -9.32 12.28 16.83
CA LEU A 458 -8.08 12.70 17.50
C LEU A 458 -7.23 11.51 17.89
N GLY A 459 -5.95 11.60 17.55
CA GLY A 459 -4.93 10.64 17.90
C GLY A 459 -4.84 9.50 16.89
N TRP A 460 -3.63 8.97 16.75
CA TRP A 460 -3.28 8.05 15.67
C TRP A 460 -4.07 6.74 15.73
N ARG A 461 -4.39 6.23 16.93
CA ARG A 461 -5.10 4.95 17.10
C ARG A 461 -6.50 5.01 16.51
N ARG A 462 -7.20 6.11 16.75
CA ARG A 462 -8.53 6.33 16.20
C ARG A 462 -8.45 6.64 14.71
N GLY A 463 -7.43 7.37 14.26
CA GLY A 463 -7.18 7.62 12.85
C GLY A 463 -6.87 6.33 12.06
N LEU A 464 -6.14 5.39 12.65
CA LEU A 464 -5.89 4.07 12.06
C LEU A 464 -7.20 3.26 11.97
N LEU A 465 -8.03 3.28 13.01
CA LEU A 465 -9.35 2.63 12.92
C LEU A 465 -10.24 3.29 11.85
N ASP A 466 -10.18 4.62 11.69
CA ASP A 466 -10.91 5.32 10.62
C ASP A 466 -10.46 4.85 9.22
N GLN A 467 -9.17 4.54 9.05
CA GLN A 467 -8.62 3.95 7.83
C GLN A 467 -9.15 2.52 7.60
N TYR A 468 -9.20 1.69 8.64
CA TYR A 468 -9.80 0.35 8.55
C TYR A 468 -11.30 0.38 8.28
N CYS A 469 -12.06 1.32 8.86
CA CYS A 469 -13.47 1.53 8.53
C CYS A 469 -13.67 1.91 7.06
N PHE A 470 -12.72 2.67 6.48
CA PHE A 470 -12.72 2.97 5.05
C PHE A 470 -12.34 1.74 4.21
N ALA A 471 -11.38 0.94 4.68
CA ALA A 471 -10.97 -0.29 4.01
C ALA A 471 -12.12 -1.30 3.92
N LEU A 472 -12.83 -1.52 5.03
CA LEU A 472 -14.06 -2.32 5.10
C LEU A 472 -15.11 -1.83 4.10
N LEU A 473 -15.38 -0.51 4.08
CA LEU A 473 -16.32 0.10 3.13
C LEU A 473 -15.92 -0.17 1.68
N ASN A 474 -14.65 0.03 1.35
CA ASN A 474 -14.13 -0.19 0.01
C ASN A 474 -14.22 -1.67 -0.40
N ASN A 475 -13.74 -2.58 0.45
CA ASN A 475 -13.70 -4.01 0.18
C ASN A 475 -15.12 -4.59 0.06
N ALA A 476 -16.06 -4.15 0.90
CA ALA A 476 -17.46 -4.51 0.80
C ALA A 476 -18.08 -4.10 -0.55
N LEU A 477 -17.82 -2.87 -1.01
CA LEU A 477 -18.28 -2.40 -2.33
C LEU A 477 -17.66 -3.19 -3.48
N VAL A 478 -16.39 -3.56 -3.35
CA VAL A 478 -15.69 -4.41 -4.33
C VAL A 478 -16.34 -5.79 -4.39
N HIS A 479 -16.56 -6.43 -3.24
CA HIS A 479 -17.22 -7.73 -3.14
C HIS A 479 -18.62 -7.70 -3.76
N HIS A 480 -19.44 -6.72 -3.37
CA HIS A 480 -20.79 -6.55 -3.88
C HIS A 480 -20.83 -6.36 -5.40
N ARG A 481 -20.00 -5.46 -5.93
CA ARG A 481 -19.99 -5.17 -7.38
C ARG A 481 -19.40 -6.30 -8.20
N ALA A 482 -18.46 -7.08 -7.64
CA ALA A 482 -17.95 -8.28 -8.30
C ALA A 482 -19.04 -9.35 -8.44
N GLY A 483 -19.92 -9.51 -7.43
CA GLY A 483 -21.06 -10.42 -7.52
C GLY A 483 -22.16 -9.96 -8.50
N LEU A 484 -22.25 -8.66 -8.78
CA LEU A 484 -23.18 -8.10 -9.77
C LEU A 484 -22.66 -8.15 -11.21
N ALA A 485 -21.34 -8.19 -11.39
CA ALA A 485 -20.75 -8.33 -12.71
C ALA A 485 -21.01 -9.76 -13.19
N GLU A 486 -21.91 -9.93 -14.16
CA GLU A 486 -21.94 -11.16 -14.95
C GLU A 486 -20.52 -11.42 -15.49
N PRO A 487 -20.07 -12.69 -15.61
CA PRO A 487 -18.78 -13.04 -16.19
C PRO A 487 -18.82 -12.75 -17.70
N GLN A 488 -18.83 -11.48 -18.09
CA GLN A 488 -19.12 -11.07 -19.47
C GLN A 488 -17.88 -11.00 -20.38
N TYR A 489 -16.70 -11.37 -19.90
CA TYR A 489 -15.54 -11.53 -20.77
C TYR A 489 -14.66 -12.69 -20.32
N PRO A 490 -14.15 -13.54 -21.24
CA PRO A 490 -12.98 -14.34 -20.97
C PRO A 490 -11.89 -13.39 -20.48
N HIS A 491 -11.23 -13.75 -19.38
CA HIS A 491 -10.11 -12.97 -18.87
C HIS A 491 -9.14 -12.67 -20.02
N PRO A 492 -8.78 -11.41 -20.31
CA PRO A 492 -7.90 -11.10 -21.45
C PRO A 492 -6.48 -11.69 -21.32
N TRP A 493 -6.21 -12.41 -20.23
CA TRP A 493 -4.95 -13.10 -19.96
C TRP A 493 -5.05 -14.63 -20.10
N SER A 494 -6.22 -15.20 -20.41
CA SER A 494 -6.41 -16.65 -20.61
C SER A 494 -6.18 -17.11 -22.05
N ALA A 495 -5.67 -16.25 -22.93
CA ALA A 495 -5.40 -16.58 -24.33
C ALA A 495 -3.95 -16.27 -24.72
N LEU A 496 -2.99 -16.90 -24.03
CA LEU A 496 -1.65 -17.13 -24.55
C LEU A 496 -1.20 -18.51 -24.05
N GLU A 497 -1.80 -19.57 -24.59
CA GLU A 497 -1.12 -20.85 -24.63
C GLU A 497 0.01 -20.73 -25.67
N PRO A 498 1.28 -21.01 -25.30
CA PRO A 498 2.36 -21.05 -26.28
C PRO A 498 2.21 -22.31 -27.13
N GLY A 499 2.00 -22.10 -28.44
CA GLY A 499 2.34 -23.08 -29.48
C GLY A 499 3.84 -23.09 -29.77
#